data_AF-D0Z2L4-F1
#
_entry.id   AF-D0Z2L4-F1
#
_cell.length_a   1.000
_cell.length_b   1.000
_cell.length_c   1.000
_cell.angle_alpha   90.00
_cell.angle_beta   90.00
_cell.angle_gamma   90.00
#
_symmetry.space_group_name_H-M   'P 1'
#
loop_
_entity.id
_entity.type
_entity.pdbx_description
1 polymer ?
#
loop_
_entity_poly.entity_id
_entity_poly.type
_entity_poly.pdbx_seq_one_letter_code
_entity_poly.pdbx_strand_id
1 'polypeptide(L)' 'MIKTKTALFDQVEAEIKAIHDYETPEVIALPITAGSQDYLDWISTECKKID' A
#
# COMPACT_ATOMS: atom_id res chain seq x y z
N MET A 1 -5.28 -0.54 -8.60
CA MET A 1 -4.46 -1.56 -7.90
C MET A 1 -3.15 -0.95 -7.41
N ILE A 2 -3.06 -0.72 -6.11
CA ILE A 2 -1.93 -0.06 -5.43
C ILE A 2 -0.96 -1.13 -4.92
N LYS A 3 0.36 -0.86 -4.97
CA LYS A 3 1.39 -1.69 -4.35
C LYS A 3 2.05 -0.88 -3.25
N THR A 4 2.20 -1.48 -2.08
CA THR A 4 2.88 -0.89 -0.92
C THR A 4 3.37 -2.01 0.00
N LYS A 5 4.12 -1.67 1.05
CA LYS A 5 4.46 -2.62 2.12
C LYS A 5 3.29 -2.80 3.07
N THR A 6 3.14 -4.00 3.63
CA THR A 6 2.14 -4.31 4.65
C THR A 6 2.18 -3.35 5.83
N ALA A 7 3.38 -2.94 6.26
CA ALA A 7 3.58 -1.99 7.36
C ALA A 7 3.09 -0.55 7.08
N LEU A 8 2.71 -0.25 5.83
CA LEU A 8 2.20 1.05 5.40
C LEU A 8 0.70 1.00 5.04
N PHE A 9 0.04 -0.13 5.22
CA PHE A 9 -1.37 -0.30 4.83
C PHE A 9 -2.26 0.75 5.50
N ASP A 10 -2.17 0.91 6.83
CA ASP A 10 -3.01 1.85 7.58
C ASP A 10 -2.82 3.30 7.12
N GLN A 11 -1.58 3.68 6.77
CA GLN A 11 -1.29 5.01 6.25
C GLN A 11 -1.94 5.21 4.87
N VAL A 12 -1.82 4.23 3.97
CA VAL A 12 -2.44 4.29 2.65
C VAL A 12 -3.98 4.31 2.76
N GLU A 13 -4.56 3.50 3.64
CA GLU A 13 -6.00 3.49 3.88
C GLU A 13 -6.49 4.85 4.38
N ALA A 14 -5.77 5.47 5.32
CA ALA A 14 -6.11 6.79 5.84
C ALA A 14 -6.06 7.87 4.74
N GLU A 15 -5.02 7.88 3.90
CA GLU A 15 -4.91 8.82 2.79
C GLU A 15 -6.02 8.63 1.76
N ILE A 16 -6.35 7.38 1.42
CA ILE A 16 -7.48 7.08 0.53
C ILE A 16 -8.78 7.63 1.13
N LYS A 17 -9.08 7.35 2.40
CA LYS A 17 -10.29 7.86 3.07
C LYS A 17 -10.34 9.38 3.12
N ALA A 18 -9.21 10.06 3.22
CA ALA A 18 -9.15 11.51 3.28
C ALA A 18 -9.47 12.19 1.94
N ILE A 19 -9.14 11.55 0.81
CA ILE A 19 -9.28 12.14 -0.53
C ILE A 19 -10.42 11.53 -1.36
N HIS A 20 -11.00 10.41 -0.93
CA HIS A 20 -12.00 9.70 -1.71
C HIS A 20 -13.40 10.27 -1.45
N ASP A 21 -14.17 10.48 -2.51
CA ASP A 21 -15.52 11.08 -2.44
C ASP A 21 -16.59 10.18 -1.81
N TYR A 22 -16.26 8.93 -1.48
CA TYR A 22 -17.21 7.97 -0.93
C TYR A 22 -17.10 7.96 0.58
N GLU A 23 -18.24 7.89 1.27
CA GLU A 23 -18.28 7.80 2.74
C GLU A 23 -17.56 6.53 3.25
N THR A 24 -17.63 5.43 2.50
CA THR A 24 -16.96 4.17 2.84
C THR A 24 -16.29 3.57 1.60
N PRO A 25 -15.06 4.01 1.26
CA PRO A 25 -14.33 3.43 0.14
C PRO A 25 -13.87 2.01 0.47
N GLU A 26 -13.91 1.10 -0.51
CA GLU A 26 -13.37 -0.25 -0.36
C GLU A 26 -11.84 -0.21 -0.42
N VAL A 27 -11.19 -0.65 0.67
CA VAL A 27 -9.73 -0.80 0.73
C VAL A 27 -9.42 -2.16 1.36
N ILE A 28 -8.92 -3.10 0.55
CA ILE A 28 -8.55 -4.45 0.99
C ILE A 28 -7.13 -4.78 0.55
N ALA A 29 -6.42 -5.56 1.37
CA ALA A 29 -5.09 -6.07 1.06
C ALA A 29 -5.15 -7.56 0.73
N LEU A 30 -4.43 -7.97 -0.32
CA LEU A 30 -4.22 -9.38 -0.66
C LEU A 30 -2.74 -9.74 -0.42
N PRO A 31 -2.44 -10.91 0.16
CA PRO A 31 -1.06 -11.31 0.42
C PRO A 31 -0.32 -11.62 -0.89
N ILE A 32 0.87 -11.05 -1.05
CA ILE A 32 1.84 -11.48 -2.06
C ILE A 32 2.75 -12.51 -1.43
N THR A 33 2.63 -13.77 -1.85
CA THR A 33 3.40 -14.90 -1.29
C THR A 33 4.65 -15.24 -2.10
N ALA A 34 4.76 -14.75 -3.34
CA ALA A 34 5.92 -14.90 -4.22
C ALA A 34 5.95 -13.77 -5.26
N GLY A 35 7.14 -13.46 -5.76
CA GLY A 35 7.35 -12.43 -6.79
C GLY A 35 8.81 -12.37 -7.24
N SER A 36 9.11 -11.54 -8.23
CA SER A 36 10.49 -11.26 -8.63
C SER A 36 11.22 -10.53 -7.51
N GLN A 37 12.37 -11.03 -7.07
CA GLN A 37 13.13 -10.44 -5.98
C GLN A 37 13.48 -8.98 -6.25
N ASP A 38 14.02 -8.68 -7.43
CA ASP A 38 14.39 -7.32 -7.84
C ASP A 38 13.20 -6.34 -7.76
N TYR A 39 11.99 -6.81 -8.07
CA TYR A 39 10.78 -5.98 -8.03
C TYR A 39 10.30 -5.75 -6.59
N LEU A 40 10.36 -6.79 -5.74
CA LEU A 40 10.00 -6.66 -4.33
C LEU A 40 10.99 -5.76 -3.57
N ASP A 41 12.28 -5.79 -3.95
CA ASP A 41 13.32 -4.91 -3.39
C ASP A 41 13.11 -3.46 -3.83
N TRP A 42 12.74 -3.25 -5.09
CA TRP A 42 12.35 -1.92 -5.59
C TRP A 42 11.13 -1.37 -4.81
N ILE A 43 10.05 -2.14 -4.63
CA ILE A 43 8.90 -1.72 -3.81
C ILE A 43 9.34 -1.39 -2.38
N SER A 44 10.20 -2.23 -1.79
CA SER A 44 10.69 -2.01 -0.42
C SER A 44 11.49 -0.72 -0.27
N THR A 45 12.19 -0.32 -1.35
CA THR A 45 12.99 0.90 -1.42
C THR A 45 12.15 2.15 -1.67
N GLU A 46 11.15 2.09 -2.53
CA GLU A 46 10.29 3.23 -2.88
C GLU A 46 9.22 3.52 -1.83
N CYS A 47 8.63 2.49 -1.23
CA CYS A 47 7.56 2.66 -0.26
C CYS A 47 8.14 2.79 1.16
N LYS A 48 8.63 3.95 1.59
CA LYS A 48 9.13 4.15 2.96
C LYS A 48 8.17 5.00 3.78
N LYS A 49 8.23 4.89 5.12
CA LYS A 49 7.61 5.90 5.97
C LYS A 49 8.27 7.23 5.65
N ILE A 50 7.45 8.25 5.49
CA ILE A 50 7.92 9.64 5.43
C ILE A 50 7.95 10.10 6.89
N ASP A 51 9.13 10.52 7.34
CA ASP A 51 9.33 11.11 8.67
C ASP A 51 8.72 12.52 8.75
#